data_AF-A0A2C9KDW8-F1
#
_entry.id   AF-A0A2C9KDW8-F1
#
_cell.length_a   1.000
_cell.length_b   1.000
_cell.length_c   1.000
_cell.angle_alpha   90.00
_cell.angle_beta   90.00
_cell.angle_gamma   90.00
#
_symmetry.space_group_name_H-M   'P 1'
#
loop_
_entity.id
_entity.type
_entity.pdbx_description
1 polymer ?
#
loop_
_entity_poly.entity_id
_entity_poly.type
_entity_poly.pdbx_seq_one_letter_code
_entity_poly.pdbx_strand_id
1 'polypeptide(L)'
;MKLVYGFIFSLCFVYANSLIWPIFRRTIPPLGIGPVIIQKPTAPSYLNVDSWLPTPIGRVFQRAGIVLDDTLKAAVSAGVNVLCAVGLRIVPCRDRTDQNAGLLAPVPFQCLGKADVIFVLDSSGSIGSLNYQEALSFLANFAGSFQIGNDDFRFGLVIFSDNARQIFDLSTYNNHPELLEAILKTPYLLGNTFTDKALVMANSLLTTTGRPGVPKVVITLTDGNSANAMLTFGAATALKNSGVTMMSIGVGNNILENELVVLAKSPAHVFTTDEYKNLQTLLYVTAQKTCKECNGVVAPIEDDKGIPNNDAPKACKTLADIIFVLDSSGSIGADNYIKMLQFAANITDRFTLGVNDVLFAEIIYGAVVQKMFDFNDNMDATSLKMAILHTPYLKQATRTDRALNYVINSTMLDPNYSGARLNAKKIVILMTDGASDFPALTKEAAQKVKERGLSIIAVGIANANMDELKNMASTVDDVFKADTFDDLKKIAEKVTQRTCDKISC
;
A
#
# COMPACT_ATOMS: atom_id res chain seq x y z
N MET A 1 28.53 -16.54 -34.59
CA MET A 1 28.31 -16.89 -33.16
C MET A 1 29.10 -15.93 -32.29
N LYS A 2 28.42 -15.11 -31.49
CA LYS A 2 29.02 -14.20 -30.49
C LYS A 2 28.19 -14.32 -29.20
N LEU A 3 28.90 -14.32 -28.06
CA LEU A 3 28.44 -13.97 -26.71
C LEU A 3 27.15 -14.64 -26.17
N VAL A 4 27.35 -15.53 -25.19
CA VAL A 4 26.32 -15.93 -24.22
C VAL A 4 26.86 -15.72 -22.81
N TYR A 5 26.36 -14.64 -22.20
CA TYR A 5 26.14 -14.37 -20.76
C TYR A 5 27.27 -14.53 -19.72
N GLY A 6 27.39 -13.50 -18.88
CA GLY A 6 28.42 -13.38 -17.85
C GLY A 6 28.05 -14.00 -16.51
N PHE A 7 29.08 -14.42 -15.78
CA PHE A 7 28.98 -14.86 -14.39
C PHE A 7 29.27 -13.69 -13.44
N ILE A 8 28.39 -13.48 -12.47
CA ILE A 8 28.60 -12.54 -11.36
C ILE A 8 29.48 -13.24 -10.31
N PHE A 9 30.65 -12.67 -10.01
CA PHE A 9 31.44 -13.03 -8.84
C PHE A 9 30.98 -12.23 -7.63
N SER A 10 30.72 -12.91 -6.51
CA SER A 10 30.61 -12.25 -5.19
C SER A 10 31.88 -12.51 -4.39
N LEU A 11 32.45 -11.43 -3.83
CA LEU A 11 33.60 -11.43 -2.93
C LEU A 11 33.16 -10.78 -1.61
N CYS A 12 33.50 -11.41 -0.48
CA CYS A 12 33.28 -10.85 0.85
C CYS A 12 34.59 -10.28 1.40
N PHE A 13 34.52 -9.13 2.07
CA PHE A 13 35.64 -8.48 2.78
C PHE A 13 35.16 -7.91 4.12
N VAL A 14 36.07 -7.81 5.10
CA VAL A 14 35.82 -7.30 6.46
C VAL A 14 36.86 -6.22 6.79
N TYR A 15 36.43 -5.09 7.37
CA TYR A 15 37.30 -3.98 7.81
C TYR A 15 36.78 -3.31 9.09
N ALA A 16 37.71 -2.85 9.95
CA ALA A 16 37.46 -2.04 11.15
C ALA A 16 38.65 -1.07 11.39
N ASN A 17 38.48 0.01 12.16
CA ASN A 17 39.43 1.15 12.19
C ASN A 17 39.48 1.94 13.54
N SER A 18 40.48 2.85 13.69
CA SER A 18 40.85 3.75 14.83
C SER A 18 41.79 3.13 15.93
N LEU A 19 43.08 3.53 16.08
CA LEU A 19 43.72 4.78 16.62
C LEU A 19 43.76 4.81 18.18
N ILE A 20 44.76 5.32 18.94
CA ILE A 20 45.88 6.28 18.72
C ILE A 20 47.28 5.63 19.08
N TRP A 21 48.22 6.28 19.80
CA TRP A 21 49.67 5.95 19.99
C TRP A 21 50.20 6.41 21.38
N PRO A 22 51.39 5.97 21.91
CA PRO A 22 52.67 6.65 21.57
C PRO A 22 54.02 5.85 21.67
N ILE A 23 55.01 6.24 20.84
CA ILE A 23 56.50 6.37 21.12
C ILE A 23 57.32 5.06 21.42
N PHE A 24 58.45 4.70 20.77
CA PHE A 24 59.29 5.32 19.69
C PHE A 24 60.16 4.30 18.89
N ARG A 25 60.31 4.54 17.57
CA ARG A 25 61.45 4.25 16.63
C ARG A 25 61.87 2.83 16.14
N ARG A 26 61.81 2.70 14.80
CA ARG A 26 62.73 2.03 13.82
C ARG A 26 62.79 0.48 13.86
N THR A 27 62.75 -0.28 12.76
CA THR A 27 62.74 0.00 11.30
C THR A 27 62.27 -1.23 10.49
N ILE A 28 61.36 -1.03 9.49
CA ILE A 28 61.07 -1.93 8.34
C ILE A 28 60.34 -3.28 8.69
N PRO A 29 59.40 -3.80 7.85
CA PRO A 29 58.36 -4.74 8.30
C PRO A 29 58.70 -6.23 8.05
N PRO A 30 57.91 -7.16 8.62
CA PRO A 30 56.89 -7.82 7.78
C PRO A 30 55.52 -8.04 8.43
N LEU A 31 54.55 -8.42 7.59
CA LEU A 31 53.21 -8.86 7.98
C LEU A 31 53.27 -10.14 8.84
N GLY A 32 52.57 -10.14 9.98
CA GLY A 32 52.42 -11.32 10.85
C GLY A 32 51.37 -11.06 11.92
N ILE A 33 50.26 -11.82 11.88
CA ILE A 33 49.11 -11.60 12.76
C ILE A 33 49.37 -12.30 14.11
N GLY A 34 49.41 -11.53 15.20
CA GLY A 34 49.40 -12.02 16.58
C GLY A 34 47.99 -12.00 17.18
N PRO A 35 47.70 -12.83 18.20
CA PRO A 35 46.33 -13.16 18.60
C PRO A 35 45.70 -12.18 19.60
N VAL A 36 44.36 -12.16 19.66
CA VAL A 36 43.58 -11.54 20.74
C VAL A 36 42.54 -12.53 21.27
N ILE A 37 42.24 -12.40 22.57
CA ILE A 37 41.64 -13.39 23.46
C ILE A 37 40.10 -13.26 23.51
N ILE A 38 39.40 -14.39 23.60
CA ILE A 38 37.94 -14.46 23.76
C ILE A 38 37.58 -14.61 25.26
N GLN A 39 36.58 -13.85 25.75
CA GLN A 39 35.87 -14.17 26.99
C GLN A 39 34.50 -14.79 26.68
N LYS A 40 34.16 -15.89 27.38
CA LYS A 40 32.93 -16.69 27.21
C LYS A 40 31.73 -16.13 27.99
N PRO A 41 30.51 -16.38 27.50
CA PRO A 41 29.57 -17.18 28.32
C PRO A 41 29.16 -18.55 27.73
N THR A 42 28.45 -19.32 28.55
CA THR A 42 27.87 -20.67 28.37
C THR A 42 26.52 -20.64 27.62
N ALA A 43 26.01 -21.65 26.89
CA ALA A 43 26.40 -23.03 26.56
C ALA A 43 25.67 -23.45 25.23
N PRO A 44 26.02 -24.56 24.54
CA PRO A 44 25.55 -24.82 23.16
C PRO A 44 24.29 -25.71 23.06
N SER A 45 23.53 -25.51 21.98
CA SER A 45 22.68 -26.54 21.36
C SER A 45 23.16 -26.78 19.91
N TYR A 46 23.24 -28.05 19.51
CA TYR A 46 23.95 -28.47 18.29
C TYR A 46 23.02 -28.62 17.08
N LEU A 47 23.44 -28.09 15.93
CA LEU A 47 22.86 -28.36 14.61
C LEU A 47 23.84 -29.24 13.81
N ASN A 48 23.39 -30.41 13.34
CA ASN A 48 24.24 -31.36 12.62
C ASN A 48 24.28 -31.03 11.11
N VAL A 49 25.48 -30.92 10.55
CA VAL A 49 25.77 -30.44 9.19
C VAL A 49 26.05 -31.59 8.19
N ASP A 50 26.13 -32.85 8.66
CA ASP A 50 26.47 -34.01 7.82
C ASP A 50 25.52 -34.24 6.63
N SER A 51 24.32 -33.66 6.66
CA SER A 51 23.30 -33.75 5.61
C SER A 51 23.62 -32.95 4.32
N TRP A 52 24.59 -32.03 4.34
CA TRP A 52 24.83 -31.10 3.21
C TRP A 52 25.88 -31.57 2.17
N LEU A 53 26.73 -32.53 2.53
CA LEU A 53 27.83 -33.04 1.71
C LEU A 53 27.44 -33.66 0.35
N PRO A 54 26.26 -34.29 0.15
CA PRO A 54 25.91 -34.87 -1.15
C PRO A 54 25.62 -33.85 -2.26
N THR A 55 25.34 -32.60 -1.90
CA THR A 55 24.81 -31.58 -2.81
C THR A 55 25.83 -31.15 -3.90
N PRO A 56 25.37 -30.66 -5.07
CA PRO A 56 26.26 -30.10 -6.09
C PRO A 56 27.11 -28.94 -5.55
N ILE A 57 26.53 -28.14 -4.63
CA ILE A 57 27.19 -27.01 -3.97
C ILE A 57 28.32 -27.49 -3.04
N GLY A 58 28.09 -28.53 -2.23
CA GLY A 58 29.13 -29.11 -1.36
C GLY A 58 30.36 -29.58 -2.15
N ARG A 59 30.15 -30.20 -3.32
CA ARG A 59 31.23 -30.64 -4.21
C ARG A 59 31.98 -29.49 -4.92
N VAL A 60 31.36 -28.31 -5.07
CA VAL A 60 32.05 -27.11 -5.59
C VAL A 60 33.00 -26.53 -4.52
N PHE A 61 32.55 -26.40 -3.27
CA PHE A 61 33.41 -25.91 -2.18
C PHE A 61 34.59 -26.85 -1.90
N GLN A 62 34.37 -28.16 -1.91
CA GLN A 62 35.44 -29.15 -1.68
C GLN A 62 36.52 -29.12 -2.78
N ARG A 63 36.16 -28.79 -4.03
CA ARG A 63 37.12 -28.58 -5.14
C ARG A 63 37.84 -27.24 -5.10
N ALA A 64 37.28 -26.24 -4.42
CA ALA A 64 37.89 -24.92 -4.25
C ALA A 64 38.89 -24.85 -3.06
N GLY A 65 39.01 -25.91 -2.27
CA GLY A 65 39.86 -25.93 -1.06
C GLY A 65 39.33 -25.05 0.08
N ILE A 66 38.08 -24.57 -0.02
CA ILE A 66 37.48 -23.67 0.97
C ILE A 66 36.90 -24.53 2.10
N VAL A 67 37.63 -24.62 3.21
CA VAL A 67 37.11 -25.15 4.47
C VAL A 67 36.27 -24.06 5.14
N LEU A 68 34.98 -24.34 5.34
CA LEU A 68 34.07 -23.49 6.12
C LEU A 68 34.39 -23.66 7.62
N ASP A 69 35.43 -22.95 8.06
CA ASP A 69 35.96 -23.00 9.41
C ASP A 69 35.02 -22.40 10.47
N ASP A 70 35.19 -22.86 11.72
CA ASP A 70 34.41 -22.48 12.89
C ASP A 70 34.47 -20.97 13.19
N THR A 71 35.46 -20.24 12.67
CA THR A 71 35.53 -18.76 12.74
C THR A 71 34.28 -18.07 12.18
N LEU A 72 33.70 -18.58 11.08
CA LEU A 72 32.48 -17.98 10.49
C LEU A 72 31.23 -18.27 11.35
N LYS A 73 31.18 -19.48 11.95
CA LYS A 73 30.11 -19.89 12.88
C LYS A 73 30.17 -19.06 14.16
N ALA A 74 31.38 -18.83 14.68
CA ALA A 74 31.62 -18.00 15.86
C ALA A 74 31.15 -16.56 15.63
N ALA A 75 31.49 -15.94 14.49
CA ALA A 75 31.07 -14.57 14.17
C ALA A 75 29.54 -14.40 14.15
N VAL A 76 28.81 -15.29 13.48
CA VAL A 76 27.34 -15.25 13.45
C VAL A 76 26.74 -15.51 14.84
N SER A 77 27.28 -16.48 15.59
CA SER A 77 26.82 -16.78 16.97
C SER A 77 27.11 -15.65 17.97
N ALA A 78 28.07 -14.77 17.67
CA ALA A 78 28.43 -13.60 18.47
C ALA A 78 27.69 -12.32 18.04
N GLY A 79 26.71 -12.40 17.13
CA GLY A 79 25.93 -11.25 16.66
C GLY A 79 26.66 -10.33 15.69
N VAL A 80 27.72 -10.80 15.03
CA VAL A 80 28.46 -10.01 14.02
C VAL A 80 27.66 -9.97 12.71
N ASN A 81 27.25 -8.78 12.28
CA ASN A 81 26.60 -8.57 10.99
C ASN A 81 27.54 -8.91 9.82
N VAL A 82 27.29 -10.03 9.15
CA VAL A 82 28.00 -10.41 7.92
C VAL A 82 27.37 -9.69 6.73
N LEU A 83 28.20 -9.05 5.90
CA LEU A 83 27.76 -8.27 4.76
C LEU A 83 28.21 -8.90 3.44
N CYS A 84 27.26 -9.03 2.51
CA CYS A 84 27.39 -9.62 1.18
C CYS A 84 27.39 -8.50 0.12
N ALA A 85 28.26 -8.60 -0.89
CA ALA A 85 28.27 -7.69 -2.03
C ALA A 85 27.44 -8.26 -3.19
N VAL A 86 26.40 -7.53 -3.61
CA VAL A 86 25.57 -7.82 -4.79
C VAL A 86 25.63 -6.63 -5.74
N GLY A 87 26.40 -6.77 -6.82
CA GLY A 87 26.74 -5.64 -7.69
C GLY A 87 27.56 -4.59 -6.93
N LEU A 88 27.08 -3.34 -6.93
CA LEU A 88 27.69 -2.21 -6.21
C LEU A 88 27.08 -1.97 -4.81
N ARG A 89 26.14 -2.80 -4.34
CA ARG A 89 25.51 -2.65 -3.03
C ARG A 89 26.02 -3.70 -2.03
N ILE A 90 26.16 -3.27 -0.78
CA ILE A 90 26.53 -4.09 0.37
C ILE A 90 25.24 -4.32 1.18
N VAL A 91 24.89 -5.58 1.44
CA VAL A 91 23.64 -5.98 2.13
C VAL A 91 23.90 -7.06 3.19
N PRO A 92 23.10 -7.18 4.26
CA PRO A 92 23.25 -8.26 5.23
C PRO A 92 23.05 -9.65 4.61
N CYS A 93 23.94 -10.59 4.93
CA CYS A 93 23.78 -12.00 4.57
C CYS A 93 22.79 -12.67 5.55
N ARG A 94 21.53 -12.90 5.13
CA ARG A 94 20.49 -13.58 5.93
C ARG A 94 20.32 -15.04 5.51
N ASP A 95 19.86 -15.88 6.44
CA ASP A 95 19.73 -17.32 6.26
C ASP A 95 18.74 -17.70 5.13
N ARG A 96 18.94 -18.87 4.52
CA ARG A 96 18.41 -19.25 3.21
C ARG A 96 16.91 -19.58 3.22
N THR A 97 16.28 -19.67 4.38
CA THR A 97 14.82 -19.79 4.54
C THR A 97 14.07 -18.48 4.27
N ASP A 98 14.76 -17.34 4.28
CA ASP A 98 14.18 -15.99 4.25
C ASP A 98 14.43 -15.23 2.93
N GLN A 99 14.73 -15.92 1.82
CA GLN A 99 15.03 -15.26 0.54
C GLN A 99 13.87 -14.43 -0.03
N ASN A 100 12.62 -14.67 0.41
CA ASN A 100 11.44 -13.85 0.05
C ASN A 100 11.15 -12.73 1.08
N ALA A 101 11.71 -12.78 2.29
CA ALA A 101 11.44 -11.83 3.38
C ALA A 101 12.05 -10.43 3.16
N GLY A 102 12.79 -10.23 2.06
CA GLY A 102 13.29 -8.92 1.61
C GLY A 102 12.49 -8.29 0.46
N LEU A 103 11.52 -9.00 -0.13
CA LEU A 103 10.67 -8.50 -1.22
C LEU A 103 9.21 -8.26 -0.81
N LEU A 104 8.82 -8.80 0.34
CA LEU A 104 7.47 -8.71 0.88
C LEU A 104 7.47 -7.74 2.05
N ALA A 105 6.57 -6.75 2.01
CA ALA A 105 6.36 -5.87 3.15
C ALA A 105 5.57 -6.63 4.22
N PRO A 106 5.87 -6.46 5.53
CA PRO A 106 4.98 -6.96 6.57
C PRO A 106 3.62 -6.29 6.41
N VAL A 107 2.58 -7.09 6.18
CA VAL A 107 1.22 -6.56 6.03
C VAL A 107 0.67 -6.26 7.43
N PRO A 108 0.20 -5.04 7.73
CA PRO A 108 -0.24 -4.68 9.07
C PRO A 108 -1.70 -5.10 9.39
N PHE A 109 -2.32 -5.86 8.48
CA PHE A 109 -3.69 -6.37 8.59
C PHE A 109 -3.83 -7.69 7.82
N GLN A 110 -4.86 -8.45 8.15
CA GLN A 110 -5.26 -9.66 7.43
C GLN A 110 -6.77 -9.63 7.16
N CYS A 111 -7.16 -9.89 5.92
CA CYS A 111 -8.54 -10.13 5.54
C CYS A 111 -8.90 -11.60 5.76
N LEU A 112 -9.87 -11.84 6.65
CA LEU A 112 -10.46 -13.14 6.93
C LEU A 112 -11.76 -13.32 6.13
N GLY A 113 -12.01 -14.50 5.58
CA GLY A 113 -13.19 -14.75 4.75
C GLY A 113 -12.86 -15.67 3.57
N LYS A 114 -13.75 -15.68 2.56
CA LYS A 114 -13.59 -16.54 1.37
C LYS A 114 -13.98 -15.84 0.08
N ALA A 115 -13.09 -15.92 -0.90
CA ALA A 115 -13.34 -15.49 -2.27
C ALA A 115 -12.43 -16.22 -3.25
N ASP A 116 -12.81 -16.21 -4.52
CA ASP A 116 -11.95 -16.60 -5.63
C ASP A 116 -11.52 -15.35 -6.38
N VAL A 117 -10.22 -15.02 -6.30
CA VAL A 117 -9.64 -13.78 -6.84
C VAL A 117 -8.73 -14.13 -8.01
N ILE A 118 -8.94 -13.50 -9.18
CA ILE A 118 -8.02 -13.62 -10.31
C ILE A 118 -7.34 -12.27 -10.56
N PHE A 119 -6.01 -12.29 -10.50
CA PHE A 119 -5.19 -11.20 -11.00
C PHE A 119 -5.09 -11.28 -12.52
N VAL A 120 -5.31 -10.15 -13.17
CA VAL A 120 -5.11 -9.93 -14.61
C VAL A 120 -4.00 -8.90 -14.74
N LEU A 121 -2.77 -9.37 -14.89
CA LEU A 121 -1.57 -8.54 -14.89
C LEU A 121 -1.07 -8.25 -16.30
N ASP A 122 -0.97 -6.97 -16.61
CA ASP A 122 -0.34 -6.49 -17.82
C ASP A 122 1.17 -6.83 -17.81
N SER A 123 1.62 -7.39 -18.92
CA SER A 123 2.99 -7.82 -19.18
C SER A 123 3.48 -7.31 -20.54
N SER A 124 2.83 -6.26 -21.07
CA SER A 124 3.22 -5.53 -22.27
C SER A 124 4.61 -4.87 -22.13
N GLY A 125 5.21 -4.51 -23.26
CA GLY A 125 6.59 -4.00 -23.30
C GLY A 125 6.78 -2.59 -22.73
N SER A 126 5.72 -1.80 -22.60
CA SER A 126 5.74 -0.40 -22.13
C SER A 126 6.07 -0.29 -20.64
N ILE A 127 5.71 -1.30 -19.85
CA ILE A 127 5.92 -1.36 -18.40
C ILE A 127 7.42 -1.26 -18.07
N GLY A 128 8.23 -2.12 -18.68
CA GLY A 128 9.66 -2.28 -18.37
C GLY A 128 9.93 -3.23 -17.21
N SER A 129 11.10 -3.88 -17.21
CA SER A 129 11.37 -5.02 -16.31
C SER A 129 11.41 -4.68 -14.82
N LEU A 130 11.87 -3.47 -14.44
CA LEU A 130 11.88 -3.03 -13.04
C LEU A 130 10.46 -2.76 -12.53
N ASN A 131 9.67 -2.03 -13.31
CA ASN A 131 8.26 -1.75 -13.01
C ASN A 131 7.42 -3.04 -12.93
N TYR A 132 7.71 -4.03 -13.77
CA TYR A 132 7.07 -5.34 -13.69
C TYR A 132 7.40 -6.06 -12.36
N GLN A 133 8.62 -5.93 -11.84
CA GLN A 133 8.98 -6.47 -10.52
C GLN A 133 8.23 -5.76 -9.38
N GLU A 134 8.06 -4.44 -9.45
CA GLU A 134 7.21 -3.69 -8.51
C GLU A 134 5.75 -4.17 -8.55
N ALA A 135 5.21 -4.44 -9.75
CA ALA A 135 3.86 -5.00 -9.92
C ALA A 135 3.74 -6.40 -9.30
N LEU A 136 4.73 -7.29 -9.50
CA LEU A 136 4.74 -8.61 -8.86
C LEU A 136 4.87 -8.52 -7.33
N SER A 137 5.71 -7.62 -6.81
CA SER A 137 5.82 -7.37 -5.37
C SER A 137 4.50 -6.83 -4.80
N PHE A 138 3.81 -5.95 -5.52
CA PHE A 138 2.48 -5.46 -5.12
C PHE A 138 1.45 -6.59 -5.08
N LEU A 139 1.34 -7.42 -6.13
CA LEU A 139 0.39 -8.54 -6.15
C LEU A 139 0.70 -9.58 -5.05
N ALA A 140 1.98 -9.79 -4.74
CA ALA A 140 2.38 -10.70 -3.67
C ALA A 140 2.04 -10.12 -2.29
N ASN A 141 2.33 -8.84 -2.01
CA ASN A 141 1.91 -8.20 -0.76
C ASN A 141 0.38 -8.15 -0.63
N PHE A 142 -0.33 -7.89 -1.73
CA PHE A 142 -1.78 -7.94 -1.80
C PHE A 142 -2.28 -9.33 -1.38
N ALA A 143 -1.84 -10.40 -2.04
CA ALA A 143 -2.28 -11.76 -1.71
C ALA A 143 -1.87 -12.15 -0.27
N GLY A 144 -0.71 -11.67 0.20
CA GLY A 144 -0.24 -11.83 1.58
C GLY A 144 -1.17 -11.20 2.62
N SER A 145 -1.97 -10.21 2.23
CA SER A 145 -2.95 -9.52 3.06
C SER A 145 -4.23 -10.34 3.35
N PHE A 146 -4.36 -11.56 2.83
CA PHE A 146 -5.56 -12.40 2.97
C PHE A 146 -5.25 -13.70 3.69
N GLN A 147 -6.24 -14.29 4.35
CA GLN A 147 -6.20 -15.69 4.77
C GLN A 147 -6.33 -16.59 3.53
N ILE A 148 -5.26 -17.29 3.17
CA ILE A 148 -5.23 -18.21 2.02
C ILE A 148 -5.50 -19.62 2.50
N GLY A 149 -6.40 -20.34 1.81
CA GLY A 149 -6.75 -21.70 2.16
C GLY A 149 -7.79 -22.29 1.21
N ASN A 150 -8.00 -23.61 1.31
CA ASN A 150 -9.01 -24.29 0.48
C ASN A 150 -10.42 -23.73 0.73
N ASP A 151 -10.75 -23.36 1.96
CA ASP A 151 -12.06 -22.83 2.34
C ASP A 151 -12.08 -21.30 2.50
N ASP A 152 -10.91 -20.66 2.44
CA ASP A 152 -10.69 -19.23 2.62
C ASP A 152 -10.51 -18.51 1.26
N PHE A 153 -9.59 -17.55 1.12
CA PHE A 153 -9.26 -16.94 -0.17
C PHE A 153 -8.40 -17.86 -1.05
N ARG A 154 -8.72 -17.88 -2.35
CA ARG A 154 -7.98 -18.58 -3.40
C ARG A 154 -7.60 -17.60 -4.51
N PHE A 155 -6.41 -17.75 -5.08
CA PHE A 155 -5.86 -16.83 -6.07
C PHE A 155 -5.49 -17.53 -7.37
N GLY A 156 -5.83 -16.92 -8.50
CA GLY A 156 -5.36 -17.26 -9.84
C GLY A 156 -4.61 -16.08 -10.46
N LEU A 157 -3.72 -16.36 -11.43
CA LEU A 157 -2.97 -15.32 -12.14
C LEU A 157 -2.97 -15.58 -13.65
N VAL A 158 -3.50 -14.60 -14.38
CA VAL A 158 -3.41 -14.46 -15.82
C VAL A 158 -2.52 -13.26 -16.12
N ILE A 159 -1.49 -13.44 -16.94
CA ILE A 159 -0.74 -12.32 -17.52
C ILE A 159 -1.12 -12.12 -18.98
N PHE A 160 -0.93 -10.91 -19.50
CA PHE A 160 -1.21 -10.65 -20.91
C PHE A 160 -0.21 -9.70 -21.56
N SER A 161 0.04 -9.94 -22.84
CA SER A 161 0.66 -8.96 -23.72
C SER A 161 0.02 -9.04 -25.10
N ASP A 162 0.72 -9.56 -26.12
CA ASP A 162 0.15 -9.92 -27.43
C ASP A 162 -0.94 -11.00 -27.29
N ASN A 163 -0.83 -11.86 -26.27
CA ASN A 163 -1.79 -12.90 -25.91
C ASN A 163 -1.89 -13.03 -24.39
N ALA A 164 -3.00 -13.61 -23.91
CA ALA A 164 -3.16 -13.97 -22.51
C ALA A 164 -2.51 -15.33 -22.20
N ARG A 165 -1.97 -15.47 -20.99
CA ARG A 165 -1.35 -16.69 -20.47
C ARG A 165 -1.73 -16.90 -19.01
N GLN A 166 -2.35 -18.04 -18.72
CA GLN A 166 -2.51 -18.56 -17.37
C GLN A 166 -1.14 -18.93 -16.80
N ILE A 167 -0.85 -18.46 -15.59
CA ILE A 167 0.35 -18.82 -14.83
C ILE A 167 -0.01 -19.88 -13.79
N PHE A 168 -1.13 -19.68 -13.09
CA PHE A 168 -1.77 -20.67 -12.22
C PHE A 168 -3.27 -20.39 -12.08
N ASP A 169 -4.04 -21.40 -11.69
CA ASP A 169 -5.47 -21.30 -11.42
C ASP A 169 -5.79 -21.26 -9.90
N LEU A 170 -7.07 -21.08 -9.60
CA LEU A 170 -7.61 -20.97 -8.24
C LEU A 170 -7.43 -22.24 -7.38
N SER A 171 -7.05 -23.38 -7.97
CA SER A 171 -6.83 -24.64 -7.27
C SER A 171 -5.34 -24.95 -7.06
N THR A 172 -4.44 -24.16 -7.65
CA THR A 172 -3.01 -24.48 -7.71
C THR A 172 -2.29 -24.27 -6.37
N TYR A 173 -2.61 -23.20 -5.63
CA TYR A 173 -1.95 -22.84 -4.36
C TYR A 173 -2.97 -22.59 -3.25
N ASN A 174 -2.66 -23.05 -2.04
CA ASN A 174 -3.53 -22.98 -0.87
C ASN A 174 -2.82 -22.52 0.42
N ASN A 175 -1.61 -21.96 0.28
CA ASN A 175 -0.77 -21.47 1.36
C ASN A 175 0.03 -20.24 0.90
N HIS A 176 0.42 -19.37 1.83
CA HIS A 176 1.16 -18.14 1.51
C HIS A 176 2.51 -18.40 0.83
N PRO A 177 3.45 -19.23 1.36
CA PRO A 177 4.80 -19.30 0.81
C PRO A 177 4.84 -19.64 -0.68
N GLU A 178 4.08 -20.66 -1.10
CA GLU A 178 4.06 -21.11 -2.50
C GLU A 178 3.35 -20.12 -3.42
N LEU A 179 2.21 -19.54 -3.01
CA LEU A 179 1.52 -18.55 -3.83
C LEU A 179 2.39 -17.30 -4.05
N LEU A 180 3.00 -16.78 -2.98
CA LEU A 180 3.79 -15.55 -3.06
C LEU A 180 5.06 -15.78 -3.90
N GLU A 181 5.72 -16.93 -3.75
CA GLU A 181 6.84 -17.32 -4.60
C GLU A 181 6.44 -17.49 -6.07
N ALA A 182 5.26 -18.06 -6.35
CA ALA A 182 4.74 -18.22 -7.71
C ALA A 182 4.44 -16.87 -8.37
N ILE A 183 3.82 -15.93 -7.65
CA ILE A 183 3.60 -14.55 -8.13
C ILE A 183 4.96 -13.91 -8.46
N LEU A 184 5.91 -13.89 -7.52
CA LEU A 184 7.22 -13.25 -7.69
C LEU A 184 8.08 -13.86 -8.81
N LYS A 185 7.84 -15.12 -9.21
CA LYS A 185 8.53 -15.81 -10.31
C LYS A 185 7.83 -15.70 -11.67
N THR A 186 6.75 -14.94 -11.76
CA THR A 186 5.97 -14.79 -12.99
C THR A 186 6.82 -14.20 -14.13
N PRO A 187 6.83 -14.82 -15.34
CA PRO A 187 7.64 -14.33 -16.45
C PRO A 187 7.07 -13.04 -17.05
N TYR A 188 7.97 -12.16 -17.52
CA TYR A 188 7.63 -10.96 -18.28
C TYR A 188 7.68 -11.27 -19.78
N LEU A 189 6.54 -11.16 -20.47
CA LEU A 189 6.35 -11.57 -21.87
C LEU A 189 6.87 -10.56 -22.90
N LEU A 190 6.74 -9.25 -22.64
CA LEU A 190 6.83 -8.17 -23.64
C LEU A 190 5.72 -8.28 -24.71
N GLY A 191 5.54 -7.21 -25.50
CA GLY A 191 4.52 -7.14 -26.58
C GLY A 191 3.54 -5.99 -26.41
N ASN A 192 2.40 -6.06 -27.08
CA ASN A 192 1.28 -5.12 -26.97
C ASN A 192 0.39 -5.44 -25.75
N THR A 193 -0.80 -4.84 -25.68
CA THR A 193 -1.68 -4.83 -24.48
C THR A 193 -3.08 -5.37 -24.81
N PHE A 194 -3.23 -6.68 -25.02
CA PHE A 194 -4.53 -7.31 -25.34
C PHE A 194 -5.33 -7.73 -24.09
N THR A 195 -5.85 -6.74 -23.37
CA THR A 195 -6.61 -6.91 -22.11
C THR A 195 -7.85 -7.80 -22.29
N ASP A 196 -8.50 -7.73 -23.46
CA ASP A 196 -9.69 -8.54 -23.80
C ASP A 196 -9.45 -10.05 -23.67
N LYS A 197 -8.33 -10.55 -24.19
CA LYS A 197 -7.96 -11.97 -24.12
C LYS A 197 -7.77 -12.43 -22.67
N ALA A 198 -7.26 -11.55 -21.82
CA ALA A 198 -6.98 -11.83 -20.42
C ALA A 198 -8.27 -11.96 -19.61
N LEU A 199 -9.24 -11.08 -19.86
CA LEU A 199 -10.57 -11.15 -19.25
C LEU A 199 -11.35 -12.40 -19.68
N VAL A 200 -11.28 -12.79 -20.96
CA VAL A 200 -11.88 -14.05 -21.44
C VAL A 200 -11.27 -15.26 -20.74
N MET A 201 -9.94 -15.27 -20.54
CA MET A 201 -9.25 -16.33 -19.81
C MET A 201 -9.63 -16.34 -18.32
N ALA A 202 -9.69 -15.18 -17.67
CA ALA A 202 -10.15 -15.06 -16.27
C ALA A 202 -11.58 -15.59 -16.09
N ASN A 203 -12.50 -15.26 -17.01
CA ASN A 203 -13.87 -15.79 -16.98
C ASN A 203 -13.90 -17.32 -17.13
N SER A 204 -13.05 -17.89 -17.99
CA SER A 204 -12.89 -19.35 -18.13
C SER A 204 -12.40 -20.00 -16.82
N LEU A 205 -11.40 -19.42 -16.16
CA LEU A 205 -10.85 -19.92 -14.90
C LEU A 205 -11.88 -19.84 -13.75
N LEU A 206 -12.63 -18.74 -13.64
CA LEU A 206 -13.74 -18.59 -12.68
C LEU A 206 -14.87 -19.60 -12.90
N THR A 207 -15.06 -20.06 -14.15
CA THR A 207 -16.09 -21.05 -14.51
C THR A 207 -15.61 -22.48 -14.29
N THR A 208 -14.32 -22.76 -14.50
CA THR A 208 -13.75 -24.13 -14.46
C THR A 208 -13.16 -24.51 -13.10
N THR A 209 -12.54 -23.56 -12.39
CA THR A 209 -11.84 -23.79 -11.11
C THR A 209 -12.41 -22.98 -9.94
N GLY A 210 -13.31 -22.01 -10.22
CA GLY A 210 -14.02 -21.25 -9.21
C GLY A 210 -15.05 -22.07 -8.45
N ARG A 211 -15.17 -21.83 -7.15
CA ARG A 211 -16.11 -22.48 -6.24
C ARG A 211 -17.54 -21.98 -6.48
N PRO A 212 -18.56 -22.85 -6.41
CA PRO A 212 -19.96 -22.43 -6.44
C PRO A 212 -20.32 -21.65 -5.16
N GLY A 213 -21.13 -20.60 -5.29
CA GLY A 213 -21.61 -19.81 -4.15
C GLY A 213 -20.56 -18.95 -3.41
N VAL A 214 -19.32 -18.91 -3.89
CA VAL A 214 -18.23 -18.08 -3.35
C VAL A 214 -18.10 -16.79 -4.17
N PRO A 215 -17.89 -15.61 -3.54
CA PRO A 215 -17.61 -14.35 -4.21
C PRO A 215 -16.46 -14.46 -5.22
N LYS A 216 -16.59 -13.78 -6.36
CA LYS A 216 -15.62 -13.81 -7.46
C LYS A 216 -15.11 -12.41 -7.73
N VAL A 217 -13.79 -12.24 -7.75
CA VAL A 217 -13.15 -10.95 -7.97
C VAL A 217 -12.15 -11.06 -9.12
N VAL A 218 -12.13 -10.07 -10.01
CA VAL A 218 -11.08 -9.88 -11.01
C VAL A 218 -10.41 -8.53 -10.77
N ILE A 219 -9.10 -8.55 -10.57
CA ILE A 219 -8.29 -7.34 -10.32
C ILE A 219 -7.32 -7.18 -11.49
N THR A 220 -7.53 -6.13 -12.30
CA THR A 220 -6.68 -5.84 -13.47
C THR A 220 -5.63 -4.80 -13.11
N LEU A 221 -4.34 -5.05 -13.38
CA LEU A 221 -3.24 -4.09 -13.20
C LEU A 221 -2.60 -3.81 -14.57
N THR A 222 -2.61 -2.56 -15.03
CA THR A 222 -2.17 -2.13 -16.38
C THR A 222 -1.67 -0.68 -16.42
N ASP A 223 -0.91 -0.30 -17.44
CA ASP A 223 -0.58 1.11 -17.74
C ASP A 223 -1.62 1.80 -18.67
N GLY A 224 -2.69 1.09 -19.05
CA GLY A 224 -4.01 1.67 -19.30
C GLY A 224 -4.36 2.01 -20.74
N ASN A 225 -3.90 1.23 -21.73
CA ASN A 225 -4.35 1.31 -23.12
C ASN A 225 -4.50 -0.08 -23.77
N SER A 226 -5.71 -0.62 -23.87
CA SER A 226 -5.98 -1.88 -24.58
C SER A 226 -5.84 -1.71 -26.09
N ALA A 227 -5.14 -2.66 -26.72
CA ALA A 227 -5.06 -2.79 -28.18
C ALA A 227 -6.44 -3.02 -28.85
N ASN A 228 -7.47 -3.40 -28.08
CA ASN A 228 -8.84 -3.52 -28.57
C ASN A 228 -9.89 -3.19 -27.49
N ALA A 229 -10.07 -1.89 -27.21
CA ALA A 229 -11.02 -1.38 -26.23
C ALA A 229 -12.47 -1.90 -26.40
N MET A 230 -12.92 -2.17 -27.64
CA MET A 230 -14.27 -2.70 -27.89
C MET A 230 -14.43 -4.15 -27.42
N LEU A 231 -13.46 -5.02 -27.68
CA LEU A 231 -13.47 -6.39 -27.16
C LEU A 231 -13.25 -6.41 -25.64
N THR A 232 -12.41 -5.53 -25.11
CA THR A 232 -12.20 -5.35 -23.66
C THR A 232 -13.51 -4.96 -22.96
N PHE A 233 -14.29 -4.03 -23.53
CA PHE A 233 -15.62 -3.67 -23.04
C PHE A 233 -16.59 -4.86 -23.04
N GLY A 234 -16.63 -5.64 -24.11
CA GLY A 234 -17.46 -6.84 -24.20
C GLY A 234 -17.10 -7.89 -23.14
N ALA A 235 -15.81 -8.19 -22.96
CA ALA A 235 -15.33 -9.17 -21.99
C ALA A 235 -15.55 -8.72 -20.53
N ALA A 236 -15.30 -7.44 -20.21
CA ALA A 236 -15.57 -6.87 -18.89
C ALA A 236 -17.08 -6.85 -18.57
N THR A 237 -17.93 -6.60 -19.57
CA THR A 237 -19.39 -6.66 -19.44
C THR A 237 -19.87 -8.09 -19.17
N ALA A 238 -19.29 -9.09 -19.83
CA ALA A 238 -19.61 -10.50 -19.58
C ALA A 238 -19.27 -10.95 -18.15
N LEU A 239 -18.10 -10.56 -17.62
CA LEU A 239 -17.70 -10.80 -16.23
C LEU A 239 -18.64 -10.11 -15.23
N LYS A 240 -18.95 -8.83 -15.43
CA LYS A 240 -19.90 -8.10 -14.56
C LYS A 240 -21.29 -8.73 -14.54
N ASN A 241 -21.80 -9.13 -15.71
CA ASN A 241 -23.10 -9.79 -15.83
C ASN A 241 -23.13 -11.20 -15.21
N SER A 242 -21.99 -11.87 -15.03
CA SER A 242 -21.90 -13.15 -14.29
C SER A 242 -21.73 -12.97 -12.77
N GLY A 243 -21.83 -11.74 -12.25
CA GLY A 243 -21.76 -11.44 -10.82
C GLY A 243 -20.33 -11.32 -10.28
N VAL A 244 -19.34 -11.11 -11.15
CA VAL A 244 -17.94 -10.91 -10.75
C VAL A 244 -17.72 -9.44 -10.38
N THR A 245 -17.19 -9.18 -9.18
CA THR A 245 -16.69 -7.85 -8.82
C THR A 245 -15.39 -7.58 -9.56
N MET A 246 -15.38 -6.57 -10.42
CA MET A 246 -14.18 -6.14 -11.14
C MET A 246 -13.54 -4.91 -10.48
N MET A 247 -12.22 -4.90 -10.40
CA MET A 247 -11.40 -3.80 -9.91
C MET A 247 -10.24 -3.54 -10.88
N SER A 248 -9.82 -2.28 -11.00
CA SER A 248 -8.74 -1.88 -11.91
C SER A 248 -7.72 -1.00 -11.21
N ILE A 249 -6.44 -1.30 -11.39
CA ILE A 249 -5.30 -0.55 -10.87
C ILE A 249 -4.50 -0.04 -12.08
N GLY A 250 -4.61 1.25 -12.36
CA GLY A 250 -3.85 1.92 -13.41
C GLY A 250 -2.52 2.47 -12.89
N VAL A 251 -1.45 2.33 -13.68
CA VAL A 251 -0.14 2.90 -13.34
C VAL A 251 0.40 3.80 -14.45
N GLY A 252 0.86 5.00 -14.10
CA GLY A 252 1.48 5.94 -15.03
C GLY A 252 0.60 7.11 -15.44
N ASN A 253 1.16 8.00 -16.28
CA ASN A 253 0.49 9.25 -16.70
C ASN A 253 -0.27 9.13 -18.04
N ASN A 254 -0.20 7.97 -18.70
CA ASN A 254 -0.80 7.73 -20.03
C ASN A 254 -2.10 6.90 -19.96
N ILE A 255 -2.63 6.68 -18.76
CA ILE A 255 -3.84 5.89 -18.49
C ILE A 255 -5.06 6.55 -19.15
N LEU A 256 -5.85 5.78 -19.90
CA LEU A 256 -7.21 6.16 -20.26
C LEU A 256 -8.18 5.80 -19.13
N GLU A 257 -8.55 6.79 -18.30
CA GLU A 257 -9.45 6.60 -17.14
C GLU A 257 -10.78 5.90 -17.52
N ASN A 258 -11.35 6.24 -18.68
CA ASN A 258 -12.54 5.58 -19.22
C ASN A 258 -12.37 4.07 -19.42
N GLU A 259 -11.17 3.60 -19.78
CA GLU A 259 -10.90 2.17 -19.93
C GLU A 259 -10.82 1.46 -18.56
N LEU A 260 -10.19 2.09 -17.58
CA LEU A 260 -10.20 1.57 -16.20
C LEU A 260 -11.61 1.46 -15.63
N VAL A 261 -12.46 2.48 -15.85
CA VAL A 261 -13.88 2.43 -15.45
C VAL A 261 -14.62 1.27 -16.12
N VAL A 262 -14.27 0.92 -17.36
CA VAL A 262 -14.79 -0.29 -18.04
C VAL A 262 -14.28 -1.57 -17.38
N LEU A 263 -13.04 -1.60 -16.92
CA LEU A 263 -12.41 -2.72 -16.19
C LEU A 263 -12.82 -2.81 -14.71
N ALA A 264 -13.74 -1.97 -14.24
CA ALA A 264 -14.18 -1.88 -12.86
C ALA A 264 -15.70 -2.12 -12.70
N LYS A 265 -16.14 -2.49 -11.50
CA LYS A 265 -17.56 -2.60 -11.09
C LYS A 265 -18.24 -1.23 -11.06
N SER A 266 -17.53 -0.21 -10.58
CA SER A 266 -17.93 1.20 -10.56
C SER A 266 -16.68 2.09 -10.48
N PRO A 267 -16.79 3.43 -10.63
CA PRO A 267 -15.65 4.33 -10.42
C PRO A 267 -14.98 4.22 -9.04
N ALA A 268 -15.68 3.73 -8.01
CA ALA A 268 -15.11 3.46 -6.68
C ALA A 268 -14.27 2.17 -6.60
N HIS A 269 -14.12 1.44 -7.72
CA HIS A 269 -13.28 0.25 -7.88
C HIS A 269 -12.11 0.52 -8.85
N VAL A 270 -11.89 1.79 -9.20
CA VAL A 270 -10.76 2.27 -10.00
C VAL A 270 -9.74 2.90 -9.05
N PHE A 271 -8.51 2.41 -9.10
CA PHE A 271 -7.38 2.93 -8.34
C PHE A 271 -6.28 3.33 -9.32
N THR A 272 -5.58 4.42 -9.06
CA THR A 272 -4.49 4.89 -9.93
C THR A 272 -3.28 5.33 -9.13
N THR A 273 -2.09 5.15 -9.71
CA THR A 273 -0.84 5.70 -9.19
C THR A 273 0.04 6.16 -10.35
N ASP A 274 0.87 7.16 -10.10
CA ASP A 274 1.73 7.82 -11.09
C ASP A 274 2.98 6.98 -11.45
N GLU A 275 3.48 6.17 -10.52
CA GLU A 275 4.67 5.35 -10.68
C GLU A 275 4.51 3.96 -10.07
N TYR A 276 5.11 2.93 -10.69
CA TYR A 276 5.06 1.54 -10.21
C TYR A 276 5.60 1.38 -8.78
N LYS A 277 6.66 2.11 -8.40
CA LYS A 277 7.21 2.13 -7.04
C LYS A 277 6.18 2.60 -5.97
N ASN A 278 5.15 3.33 -6.38
CA ASN A 278 4.10 3.84 -5.51
C ASN A 278 2.91 2.88 -5.41
N LEU A 279 2.89 1.74 -6.15
CA LEU A 279 1.83 0.72 -6.05
C LEU A 279 1.59 0.24 -4.61
N GLN A 280 2.65 0.07 -3.83
CA GLN A 280 2.56 -0.37 -2.43
C GLN A 280 1.72 0.58 -1.56
N THR A 281 1.58 1.85 -1.96
CA THR A 281 0.73 2.82 -1.26
C THR A 281 -0.77 2.54 -1.44
N LEU A 282 -1.15 1.79 -2.49
CA LEU A 282 -2.52 1.34 -2.74
C LEU A 282 -2.84 0.00 -2.05
N LEU A 283 -1.87 -0.64 -1.37
CA LEU A 283 -2.01 -1.98 -0.82
C LEU A 283 -3.21 -2.10 0.14
N TYR A 284 -3.26 -1.22 1.15
CA TYR A 284 -4.32 -1.26 2.15
C TYR A 284 -5.70 -1.03 1.55
N VAL A 285 -5.87 0.08 0.82
CA VAL A 285 -7.15 0.50 0.25
C VAL A 285 -7.71 -0.55 -0.73
N THR A 286 -6.87 -1.10 -1.61
CA THR A 286 -7.31 -2.11 -2.57
C THR A 286 -7.67 -3.43 -1.89
N ALA A 287 -6.82 -3.94 -0.99
CA ALA A 287 -7.10 -5.18 -0.25
C ALA A 287 -8.32 -5.05 0.66
N GLN A 288 -8.49 -3.90 1.33
CA GLN A 288 -9.66 -3.61 2.15
C GLN A 288 -10.95 -3.61 1.30
N LYS A 289 -10.96 -2.95 0.13
CA LYS A 289 -12.14 -2.91 -0.74
C LYS A 289 -12.50 -4.32 -1.25
N THR A 290 -11.50 -5.10 -1.66
CA THR A 290 -11.68 -6.50 -2.03
C THR A 290 -12.24 -7.33 -0.87
N CYS A 291 -11.73 -7.15 0.35
CA CYS A 291 -12.21 -7.84 1.53
C CYS A 291 -13.71 -7.60 1.77
N LYS A 292 -14.15 -6.34 1.71
CA LYS A 292 -15.55 -5.92 1.92
C LYS A 292 -16.49 -6.44 0.85
N GLU A 293 -16.07 -6.36 -0.42
CA GLU A 293 -16.80 -6.92 -1.57
C GLU A 293 -17.01 -8.45 -1.46
N CYS A 294 -16.20 -9.14 -0.65
CA CYS A 294 -16.31 -10.57 -0.38
C CYS A 294 -17.04 -10.89 0.95
N ASN A 295 -17.59 -9.89 1.65
CA ASN A 295 -18.10 -9.99 3.03
C ASN A 295 -17.06 -10.53 4.03
N GLY A 296 -15.77 -10.27 3.78
CA GLY A 296 -14.68 -10.58 4.69
C GLY A 296 -14.54 -9.56 5.82
N VAL A 297 -13.76 -9.93 6.83
CA VAL A 297 -13.43 -9.11 8.00
C VAL A 297 -11.97 -8.71 7.94
N VAL A 298 -11.67 -7.41 8.00
CA VAL A 298 -10.29 -6.92 8.13
C VAL A 298 -9.92 -6.92 9.61
N ALA A 299 -8.99 -7.78 9.99
CA ALA A 299 -8.40 -7.84 11.32
C ALA A 299 -6.99 -7.22 11.32
N PRO A 300 -6.56 -6.47 12.34
CA PRO A 300 -5.15 -6.18 12.55
C PRO A 300 -4.36 -7.47 12.75
N ILE A 301 -3.09 -7.49 12.33
CA ILE A 301 -2.17 -8.52 12.82
C ILE A 301 -1.71 -8.09 14.22
N GLU A 302 -1.83 -8.97 15.21
CA GLU A 302 -1.62 -8.64 16.64
C GLU A 302 -0.16 -8.33 17.04
N ASP A 303 0.75 -8.12 16.08
CA ASP A 303 2.15 -7.78 16.33
C ASP A 303 2.43 -6.26 16.37
N ASP A 304 1.53 -5.42 15.84
CA ASP A 304 1.62 -3.96 16.00
C ASP A 304 1.22 -3.52 17.42
N LYS A 305 2.22 -3.47 18.30
CA LYS A 305 2.16 -2.88 19.65
C LYS A 305 1.92 -1.36 19.64
N GLY A 306 1.66 -0.76 18.48
CA GLY A 306 1.61 0.69 18.24
C GLY A 306 0.23 1.29 18.06
N ILE A 307 -0.83 0.55 17.71
CA ILE A 307 -2.19 1.11 17.63
C ILE A 307 -2.71 1.37 19.06
N PRO A 308 -2.88 2.64 19.50
CA PRO A 308 -3.41 2.89 20.83
C PRO A 308 -4.90 2.59 20.80
N ASN A 309 -5.32 1.56 21.54
CA ASN A 309 -6.68 1.44 22.03
C ASN A 309 -6.91 2.57 23.03
N ASN A 310 -7.16 3.75 22.48
CA ASN A 310 -7.59 4.91 23.24
C ASN A 310 -9.03 4.67 23.67
N ASP A 311 -9.22 4.08 24.85
CA ASP A 311 -10.46 4.15 25.63
C ASP A 311 -10.73 5.59 26.13
N ALA A 312 -10.41 6.58 25.30
CA ALA A 312 -10.78 7.96 25.49
C ALA A 312 -12.33 8.04 25.50
N PRO A 313 -12.94 8.72 26.47
CA PRO A 313 -14.39 8.84 26.51
C PRO A 313 -14.93 9.42 25.20
N LYS A 314 -15.69 8.60 24.46
CA LYS A 314 -16.40 9.00 23.24
C LYS A 314 -17.47 10.00 23.61
N ALA A 315 -17.17 11.28 23.41
CA ALA A 315 -18.00 12.39 23.85
C ALA A 315 -19.12 12.71 22.84
N CYS A 316 -18.94 12.33 21.57
CA CYS A 316 -19.79 12.79 20.47
C CYS A 316 -20.57 11.62 19.86
N LYS A 317 -21.88 11.61 20.13
CA LYS A 317 -22.83 10.60 19.64
C LYS A 317 -24.05 11.27 19.02
N THR A 318 -23.95 11.56 17.73
CA THR A 318 -24.97 12.27 16.94
C THR A 318 -24.84 11.88 15.46
N LEU A 319 -25.93 12.01 14.70
CA LEU A 319 -26.01 11.52 13.31
C LEU A 319 -25.27 12.45 12.33
N ALA A 320 -24.02 12.12 12.01
CA ALA A 320 -23.18 12.89 11.08
C ALA A 320 -22.35 12.04 10.12
N ASP A 321 -22.19 12.57 8.92
CA ASP A 321 -21.28 12.06 7.90
C ASP A 321 -20.14 13.06 7.72
N ILE A 322 -18.94 12.66 8.14
CA ILE A 322 -17.74 13.51 8.15
C ILE A 322 -16.82 13.10 6.99
N ILE A 323 -16.39 14.07 6.18
CA ILE A 323 -15.47 13.88 5.07
C ILE A 323 -14.12 14.48 5.45
N PHE A 324 -13.10 13.63 5.54
CA PHE A 324 -11.72 14.11 5.51
C PHE A 324 -11.33 14.46 4.07
N VAL A 325 -10.82 15.69 3.88
CA VAL A 325 -10.28 16.19 2.61
C VAL A 325 -8.82 16.53 2.86
N LEU A 326 -7.93 15.59 2.56
CA LEU A 326 -6.53 15.67 2.98
C LEU A 326 -5.61 16.05 1.82
N ASP A 327 -4.78 17.06 2.05
CA ASP A 327 -3.73 17.46 1.12
C ASP A 327 -2.64 16.38 1.04
N SER A 328 -2.37 15.91 -0.17
CA SER A 328 -1.36 14.89 -0.49
C SER A 328 -0.33 15.45 -1.48
N SER A 329 -0.17 16.77 -1.52
CA SER A 329 0.78 17.48 -2.36
C SER A 329 2.23 17.36 -1.86
N GLY A 330 3.19 17.56 -2.78
CA GLY A 330 4.60 17.31 -2.55
C GLY A 330 5.29 18.23 -1.53
N SER A 331 4.68 19.36 -1.16
CA SER A 331 5.20 20.33 -0.18
C SER A 331 5.31 19.75 1.23
N ILE A 332 4.40 18.83 1.59
CA ILE A 332 4.24 18.29 2.94
C ILE A 332 5.49 17.53 3.39
N GLY A 333 5.95 16.60 2.56
CA GLY A 333 7.02 15.63 2.88
C GLY A 333 6.50 14.39 3.63
N ALA A 334 7.13 13.23 3.40
CA ALA A 334 6.56 11.94 3.85
C ALA A 334 6.35 11.85 5.38
N ASP A 335 7.33 12.28 6.18
CA ASP A 335 7.24 12.23 7.65
C ASP A 335 6.13 13.13 8.20
N ASN A 336 5.88 14.26 7.55
CA ASN A 336 4.80 15.19 7.91
C ASN A 336 3.43 14.67 7.46
N TYR A 337 3.38 13.99 6.32
CA TYR A 337 2.16 13.34 5.85
C TYR A 337 1.69 12.29 6.86
N ILE A 338 2.60 11.46 7.40
CA ILE A 338 2.30 10.51 8.47
C ILE A 338 1.73 11.23 9.71
N LYS A 339 2.30 12.36 10.14
CA LYS A 339 1.76 13.16 11.26
C LYS A 339 0.36 13.71 10.97
N MET A 340 0.07 14.05 9.71
CA MET A 340 -1.24 14.51 9.27
C MET A 340 -2.29 13.38 9.32
N LEU A 341 -1.95 12.18 8.85
CA LEU A 341 -2.81 10.99 8.95
C LEU A 341 -3.04 10.60 10.42
N GLN A 342 -2.00 10.63 11.25
CA GLN A 342 -2.13 10.41 12.70
C GLN A 342 -3.07 11.42 13.37
N PHE A 343 -3.04 12.69 12.96
CA PHE A 343 -3.98 13.70 13.45
C PHE A 343 -5.43 13.40 13.03
N ALA A 344 -5.67 13.08 11.76
CA ALA A 344 -6.99 12.70 11.28
C ALA A 344 -7.52 11.45 12.02
N ALA A 345 -6.69 10.43 12.20
CA ALA A 345 -7.01 9.24 12.98
C ALA A 345 -7.34 9.57 14.46
N ASN A 346 -6.57 10.46 15.10
CA ASN A 346 -6.81 10.89 16.48
C ASN A 346 -8.11 11.70 16.65
N ILE A 347 -8.62 12.38 15.62
CA ILE A 347 -9.94 13.02 15.66
C ILE A 347 -11.03 11.95 15.80
N THR A 348 -10.89 10.79 15.14
CA THR A 348 -11.92 9.74 15.14
C THR A 348 -12.18 9.12 16.52
N ASP A 349 -11.18 9.13 17.42
CA ASP A 349 -11.24 8.52 18.75
C ASP A 349 -12.38 9.06 19.65
N ARG A 350 -12.83 10.29 19.42
CA ARG A 350 -13.86 10.92 20.27
C ARG A 350 -15.29 10.67 19.78
N PHE A 351 -15.46 10.02 18.62
CA PHE A 351 -16.76 9.77 18.02
C PHE A 351 -17.24 8.34 18.27
N THR A 352 -18.56 8.21 18.47
CA THR A 352 -19.22 6.90 18.34
C THR A 352 -19.47 6.64 16.87
N LEU A 353 -18.92 5.54 16.35
CA LEU A 353 -19.08 5.15 14.95
C LEU A 353 -20.25 4.17 14.81
N GLY A 354 -20.97 4.26 13.69
CA GLY A 354 -21.98 3.28 13.31
C GLY A 354 -23.13 3.88 12.50
N VAL A 355 -24.01 2.99 11.99
CA VAL A 355 -25.13 3.33 11.09
C VAL A 355 -26.08 4.40 11.62
N ASN A 356 -26.21 4.54 12.94
CA ASN A 356 -27.07 5.52 13.61
C ASN A 356 -26.29 6.69 14.26
N ASP A 357 -24.96 6.64 14.24
CA ASP A 357 -24.07 7.59 14.90
C ASP A 357 -23.19 8.30 13.84
N VAL A 358 -21.88 8.38 14.01
CA VAL A 358 -20.99 9.03 13.03
C VAL A 358 -20.45 8.04 12.01
N LEU A 359 -20.38 8.47 10.75
CA LEU A 359 -19.67 7.78 9.66
C LEU A 359 -18.61 8.70 9.08
N PHE A 360 -17.48 8.13 8.66
CA PHE A 360 -16.38 8.84 8.03
C PHE A 360 -16.15 8.34 6.61
N ALA A 361 -15.81 9.26 5.72
CA ALA A 361 -15.31 8.99 4.39
C ALA A 361 -14.08 9.89 4.12
N GLU A 362 -13.22 9.52 3.19
CA GLU A 362 -11.98 10.25 2.94
C GLU A 362 -11.70 10.41 1.45
N ILE A 363 -11.28 11.62 1.09
CA ILE A 363 -10.62 11.90 -0.18
C ILE A 363 -9.26 12.55 0.09
N ILE A 364 -8.31 12.23 -0.76
CA ILE A 364 -7.03 12.94 -0.84
C ILE A 364 -6.95 13.74 -2.12
N TYR A 365 -6.18 14.83 -2.11
CA TYR A 365 -5.96 15.64 -3.30
C TYR A 365 -4.50 16.01 -3.53
N GLY A 366 -4.17 16.14 -4.80
CA GLY A 366 -2.89 16.59 -5.29
C GLY A 366 -3.13 17.40 -6.58
N ALA A 367 -2.56 16.95 -7.71
CA ALA A 367 -3.00 17.42 -9.02
C ALA A 367 -4.34 16.77 -9.43
N VAL A 368 -4.57 15.53 -9.00
CA VAL A 368 -5.84 14.79 -9.09
C VAL A 368 -6.51 14.67 -7.72
N VAL A 369 -7.75 14.20 -7.68
CA VAL A 369 -8.45 13.84 -6.43
C VAL A 369 -8.69 12.34 -6.44
N GLN A 370 -8.39 11.66 -5.34
CA GLN A 370 -8.67 10.24 -5.17
C GLN A 370 -9.59 10.04 -3.96
N LYS A 371 -10.62 9.21 -4.11
CA LYS A 371 -11.47 8.78 -3.00
C LYS A 371 -10.87 7.52 -2.39
N MET A 372 -10.61 7.57 -1.08
CA MET A 372 -9.93 6.49 -0.36
C MET A 372 -10.90 5.47 0.19
N PHE A 373 -11.99 5.93 0.80
CA PHE A 373 -13.06 5.08 1.30
C PHE A 373 -14.39 5.84 1.44
N ASP A 374 -15.47 5.10 1.32
CA ASP A 374 -16.86 5.53 1.42
C ASP A 374 -17.37 5.58 2.87
N PHE A 375 -18.51 6.24 3.15
CA PHE A 375 -19.07 6.33 4.51
C PHE A 375 -19.46 4.96 5.08
N ASN A 376 -19.85 4.04 4.20
CA ASN A 376 -20.21 2.66 4.55
C ASN A 376 -19.01 1.70 4.56
N ASP A 377 -17.81 2.15 4.20
CA ASP A 377 -16.63 1.30 4.22
C ASP A 377 -16.15 1.06 5.66
N ASN A 378 -15.98 2.10 6.50
CA ASN A 378 -15.26 1.98 7.77
C ASN A 378 -16.12 2.38 8.99
N MET A 379 -16.97 1.45 9.43
CA MET A 379 -17.95 1.68 10.52
C MET A 379 -17.44 1.36 11.93
N ASP A 380 -16.24 0.79 12.08
CA ASP A 380 -15.59 0.55 13.37
C ASP A 380 -14.27 1.32 13.51
N ALA A 381 -13.83 1.53 14.75
CA ALA A 381 -12.70 2.41 15.04
C ALA A 381 -11.37 1.84 14.53
N THR A 382 -11.23 0.52 14.50
CA THR A 382 -10.01 -0.15 14.08
C THR A 382 -9.86 -0.07 12.57
N SER A 383 -10.90 -0.43 11.80
CA SER A 383 -10.86 -0.37 10.33
C SER A 383 -10.74 1.08 9.82
N LEU A 384 -11.33 2.04 10.52
CA LEU A 384 -11.23 3.47 10.20
C LEU A 384 -9.83 4.02 10.46
N LYS A 385 -9.25 3.80 11.65
CA LYS A 385 -7.87 4.19 11.94
C LYS A 385 -6.90 3.59 10.93
N MET A 386 -7.04 2.30 10.66
CA MET A 386 -6.18 1.60 9.71
C MET A 386 -6.33 2.14 8.29
N ALA A 387 -7.54 2.53 7.87
CA ALA A 387 -7.74 3.18 6.58
C ALA A 387 -7.03 4.54 6.48
N ILE A 388 -7.24 5.42 7.46
CA ILE A 388 -6.61 6.75 7.49
C ILE A 388 -5.08 6.63 7.54
N LEU A 389 -4.54 5.74 8.39
CA LEU A 389 -3.09 5.62 8.61
C LEU A 389 -2.32 5.02 7.41
N HIS A 390 -3.00 4.32 6.50
CA HIS A 390 -2.39 3.70 5.31
C HIS A 390 -2.78 4.40 4.00
N THR A 391 -3.32 5.62 4.09
CA THR A 391 -3.65 6.45 2.94
C THR A 391 -2.38 6.82 2.15
N PRO A 392 -2.39 6.71 0.80
CA PRO A 392 -1.24 6.92 -0.06
C PRO A 392 -0.81 8.40 -0.11
N TYR A 393 0.48 8.65 -0.29
CA TYR A 393 1.05 9.99 -0.41
C TYR A 393 1.40 10.30 -1.87
N LEU A 394 0.56 11.13 -2.54
CA LEU A 394 0.62 11.37 -3.98
C LEU A 394 1.81 12.23 -4.43
N LYS A 395 2.27 13.17 -3.60
CA LYS A 395 3.42 14.09 -3.88
C LYS A 395 3.23 15.00 -5.10
N GLN A 396 2.00 15.42 -5.39
CA GLN A 396 1.66 16.21 -6.58
C GLN A 396 1.50 17.73 -6.28
N ALA A 397 0.86 18.49 -7.18
CA ALA A 397 0.46 19.90 -6.97
C ALA A 397 -0.69 20.05 -5.94
N THR A 398 -1.23 21.26 -5.71
CA THR A 398 -2.16 21.53 -4.59
C THR A 398 -3.51 22.09 -5.09
N ARG A 399 -4.36 21.20 -5.62
CA ARG A 399 -5.68 21.53 -6.22
C ARG A 399 -6.86 21.40 -5.25
N THR A 400 -6.84 22.22 -4.21
CA THR A 400 -7.91 22.33 -3.20
C THR A 400 -9.29 22.62 -3.81
N ASP A 401 -9.34 23.40 -4.90
CA ASP A 401 -10.54 23.66 -5.68
C ASP A 401 -11.17 22.39 -6.28
N ARG A 402 -10.35 21.45 -6.76
CA ARG A 402 -10.82 20.17 -7.31
C ARG A 402 -11.36 19.27 -6.21
N ALA A 403 -10.70 19.24 -5.05
CA ALA A 403 -11.13 18.43 -3.91
C ALA A 403 -12.54 18.84 -3.42
N LEU A 404 -12.76 20.14 -3.24
CA LEU A 404 -14.05 20.69 -2.84
C LEU A 404 -15.15 20.45 -3.89
N ASN A 405 -14.83 20.60 -5.18
CA ASN A 405 -15.78 20.26 -6.25
C ASN A 405 -16.07 18.75 -6.29
N TYR A 406 -15.10 17.87 -6.02
CA TYR A 406 -15.29 16.43 -5.99
C TYR A 406 -16.31 16.02 -4.91
N VAL A 407 -16.26 16.64 -3.71
CA VAL A 407 -17.23 16.38 -2.63
C VAL A 407 -18.69 16.53 -3.10
N ILE A 408 -19.00 17.53 -3.93
CA ILE A 408 -20.38 17.84 -4.34
C ILE A 408 -20.78 17.36 -5.74
N ASN A 409 -19.81 17.04 -6.61
CA ASN A 409 -20.07 16.67 -8.01
C ASN A 409 -19.73 15.20 -8.33
N SER A 410 -19.13 14.45 -7.40
CA SER A 410 -18.94 13.01 -7.52
C SER A 410 -20.08 12.23 -6.83
N THR A 411 -19.97 10.90 -6.82
CA THR A 411 -20.88 10.01 -6.07
C THR A 411 -20.70 10.07 -4.55
N MET A 412 -19.76 10.87 -4.03
CA MET A 412 -19.42 10.95 -2.59
C MET A 412 -20.62 11.21 -1.68
N LEU A 413 -21.58 12.02 -2.12
CA LEU A 413 -22.80 12.34 -1.36
C LEU A 413 -24.04 11.50 -1.77
N ASP A 414 -23.88 10.49 -2.63
CA ASP A 414 -24.97 9.61 -3.03
C ASP A 414 -25.15 8.45 -2.03
N PRO A 415 -26.36 8.26 -1.44
CA PRO A 415 -26.64 7.17 -0.52
C PRO A 415 -26.36 5.78 -1.10
N ASN A 416 -26.60 5.58 -2.39
CA ASN A 416 -26.56 4.27 -3.05
C ASN A 416 -25.14 3.84 -3.45
N TYR A 417 -24.21 4.80 -3.60
CA TYR A 417 -22.83 4.52 -4.01
C TYR A 417 -21.83 4.64 -2.86
N SER A 418 -21.96 5.68 -2.02
CA SER A 418 -20.95 6.00 -1.00
C SER A 418 -21.50 5.93 0.43
N GLY A 419 -22.73 5.44 0.64
CA GLY A 419 -23.36 5.29 1.95
C GLY A 419 -23.79 6.61 2.62
N ALA A 420 -23.78 7.72 1.88
CA ALA A 420 -24.10 9.04 2.39
C ALA A 420 -25.55 9.14 2.87
N ARG A 421 -25.77 9.35 4.17
CA ARG A 421 -27.11 9.43 4.78
C ARG A 421 -27.76 10.80 4.50
N LEU A 422 -29.02 10.78 4.06
CA LEU A 422 -29.76 12.00 3.67
C LEU A 422 -30.14 12.91 4.85
N ASN A 423 -30.33 12.31 6.03
CA ASN A 423 -30.72 13.00 7.27
C ASN A 423 -29.54 13.29 8.22
N ALA A 424 -28.32 12.89 7.87
CA ALA A 424 -27.13 13.17 8.66
C ALA A 424 -26.57 14.56 8.36
N LYS A 425 -26.05 15.25 9.39
CA LYS A 425 -25.30 16.50 9.19
C LYS A 425 -24.02 16.18 8.40
N LYS A 426 -23.71 16.99 7.38
CA LYS A 426 -22.53 16.81 6.53
C LYS A 426 -21.44 17.79 6.94
N ILE A 427 -20.26 17.28 7.29
CA ILE A 427 -19.11 18.10 7.69
C ILE A 427 -17.89 17.71 6.87
N VAL A 428 -17.23 18.68 6.27
CA VAL A 428 -15.92 18.55 5.63
C VAL A 428 -14.86 19.03 6.63
N ILE A 429 -13.87 18.20 6.92
CA ILE A 429 -12.64 18.59 7.61
C ILE A 429 -11.54 18.62 6.55
N LEU A 430 -11.18 19.83 6.09
CA LEU A 430 -10.17 20.05 5.07
C LEU A 430 -8.83 20.37 5.72
N MET A 431 -7.77 19.67 5.29
CA MET A 431 -6.41 19.85 5.79
C MET A 431 -5.48 20.26 4.65
N THR A 432 -4.65 21.30 4.83
CA THR A 432 -3.76 21.86 3.79
C THR A 432 -2.48 22.45 4.41
N ASP A 433 -1.32 22.31 3.74
CA ASP A 433 -0.04 22.85 4.23
C ASP A 433 0.42 24.14 3.51
N GLY A 434 -0.14 24.40 2.34
CA GLY A 434 0.11 25.57 1.51
C GLY A 434 -1.15 26.39 1.20
N ALA A 435 -0.97 27.38 0.32
CA ALA A 435 -2.07 28.00 -0.42
C ALA A 435 -2.41 27.11 -1.63
N SER A 436 -3.66 27.13 -2.09
CA SER A 436 -4.01 26.46 -3.35
C SER A 436 -3.33 27.14 -4.54
N ASP A 437 -3.02 26.36 -5.57
CA ASP A 437 -2.62 26.88 -6.88
C ASP A 437 -3.68 27.82 -7.50
N PHE A 438 -4.96 27.72 -7.08
CA PHE A 438 -6.08 28.50 -7.63
C PHE A 438 -7.01 29.08 -6.53
N PRO A 439 -6.58 30.05 -5.70
CA PRO A 439 -7.34 30.51 -4.52
C PRO A 439 -8.75 31.06 -4.84
N ALA A 440 -8.92 31.68 -6.01
CA ALA A 440 -10.22 32.19 -6.47
C ALA A 440 -11.22 31.05 -6.75
N LEU A 441 -10.76 29.98 -7.43
CA LEU A 441 -11.58 28.79 -7.68
C LEU A 441 -11.85 28.01 -6.39
N THR A 442 -10.88 27.96 -5.47
CA THR A 442 -11.03 27.33 -4.15
C THR A 442 -12.12 28.02 -3.33
N LYS A 443 -12.16 29.36 -3.33
CA LYS A 443 -13.24 30.14 -2.70
C LYS A 443 -14.61 29.83 -3.31
N GLU A 444 -14.72 29.78 -4.64
CA GLU A 444 -15.96 29.45 -5.34
C GLU A 444 -16.44 28.02 -5.02
N ALA A 445 -15.53 27.05 -5.05
CA ALA A 445 -15.81 25.65 -4.73
C ALA A 445 -16.29 25.49 -3.27
N ALA A 446 -15.62 26.16 -2.33
CA ALA A 446 -16.03 26.16 -0.93
C ALA A 446 -17.43 26.78 -0.73
N GLN A 447 -17.75 27.85 -1.46
CA GLN A 447 -19.08 28.45 -1.43
C GLN A 447 -20.14 27.46 -1.91
N LYS A 448 -19.92 26.76 -3.04
CA LYS A 448 -20.86 25.73 -3.55
C LYS A 448 -21.07 24.57 -2.57
N VAL A 449 -20.02 24.15 -1.86
CA VAL A 449 -20.11 23.14 -0.79
C VAL A 449 -20.98 23.62 0.37
N LYS A 450 -20.83 24.90 0.78
CA LYS A 450 -21.66 25.53 1.81
C LYS A 450 -23.13 25.70 1.37
N GLU A 451 -23.37 26.09 0.11
CA GLU A 451 -24.70 26.19 -0.50
C GLU A 451 -25.42 24.84 -0.63
N ARG A 452 -24.67 23.73 -0.79
CA ARG A 452 -25.19 22.35 -0.72
C ARG A 452 -25.54 21.90 0.71
N GLY A 453 -25.38 22.76 1.72
CA GLY A 453 -25.71 22.47 3.13
C GLY A 453 -24.61 21.77 3.93
N LEU A 454 -23.40 21.65 3.41
CA LEU A 454 -22.26 21.10 4.13
C LEU A 454 -21.56 22.19 4.96
N SER A 455 -21.11 21.85 6.17
CA SER A 455 -20.15 22.68 6.89
C SER A 455 -18.71 22.36 6.49
N ILE A 456 -17.84 23.37 6.44
CA ILE A 456 -16.39 23.21 6.23
C ILE A 456 -15.64 23.69 7.47
N ILE A 457 -14.84 22.81 8.06
CA ILE A 457 -13.78 23.13 9.01
C ILE A 457 -12.45 23.08 8.24
N ALA A 458 -11.69 24.17 8.29
CA ALA A 458 -10.42 24.32 7.56
C ALA A 458 -9.24 24.30 8.54
N VAL A 459 -8.34 23.34 8.37
CA VAL A 459 -7.15 23.14 9.19
C VAL A 459 -5.91 23.43 8.34
N GLY A 460 -5.28 24.57 8.61
CA GLY A 460 -4.01 24.95 8.01
C GLY A 460 -2.82 24.44 8.82
N ILE A 461 -1.76 24.04 8.13
CA ILE A 461 -0.51 23.59 8.74
C ILE A 461 0.63 24.45 8.20
N ALA A 462 1.58 24.83 9.05
CA ALA A 462 2.79 25.57 8.70
C ALA A 462 2.53 26.81 7.81
N ASN A 463 2.80 26.71 6.51
CA ASN A 463 2.75 27.83 5.57
C ASN A 463 1.33 28.13 5.03
N ALA A 464 0.31 27.36 5.46
CA ALA A 464 -1.07 27.54 5.03
C ALA A 464 -1.58 28.98 5.17
N ASN A 465 -2.25 29.46 4.11
CA ASN A 465 -2.70 30.84 3.97
C ASN A 465 -3.97 31.11 4.80
N MET A 466 -3.86 31.99 5.79
CA MET A 466 -4.96 32.30 6.71
C MET A 466 -6.20 32.90 6.05
N ASP A 467 -6.05 33.68 4.98
CA ASP A 467 -7.20 34.28 4.30
C ASP A 467 -7.88 33.27 3.37
N GLU A 468 -7.13 32.34 2.78
CA GLU A 468 -7.70 31.21 2.05
C GLU A 468 -8.50 30.28 2.98
N LEU A 469 -7.94 29.91 4.13
CA LEU A 469 -8.63 29.11 5.15
C LEU A 469 -9.96 29.76 5.59
N LYS A 470 -9.98 31.08 5.83
CA LYS A 470 -11.20 31.84 6.15
C LYS A 470 -12.22 31.86 5.00
N ASN A 471 -11.76 31.94 3.75
CA ASN A 471 -12.66 31.90 2.58
C ASN A 471 -13.28 30.49 2.40
N MET A 472 -12.52 29.43 2.72
CA MET A 472 -13.01 28.05 2.68
C MET A 472 -14.00 27.75 3.80
N ALA A 473 -13.61 28.00 5.05
CA ALA A 473 -14.37 27.65 6.26
C ALA A 473 -15.82 28.20 6.26
N SER A 474 -16.71 27.54 7.00
CA SER A 474 -18.11 27.98 7.12
C SER A 474 -18.28 29.22 8.00
N THR A 475 -17.46 29.36 9.03
CA THR A 475 -17.40 30.52 9.95
C THR A 475 -15.96 30.76 10.39
N VAL A 476 -15.69 31.89 11.05
CA VAL A 476 -14.33 32.20 11.56
C VAL A 476 -13.85 31.22 12.63
N ASP A 477 -14.77 30.65 13.42
CA ASP A 477 -14.47 29.64 14.45
C ASP A 477 -14.26 28.23 13.85
N ASP A 478 -14.46 28.07 12.55
CA ASP A 478 -14.19 26.83 11.81
C ASP A 478 -12.78 26.83 11.18
N VAL A 479 -11.95 27.84 11.48
CA VAL A 479 -10.56 27.95 11.03
C VAL A 479 -9.60 27.57 12.15
N PHE A 480 -8.76 26.58 11.88
CA PHE A 480 -7.68 26.16 12.77
C PHE A 480 -6.35 26.27 12.06
N LYS A 481 -5.29 26.63 12.80
CA LYS A 481 -3.92 26.61 12.30
C LYS A 481 -2.97 25.97 13.32
N ALA A 482 -2.06 25.14 12.82
CA ALA A 482 -0.90 24.64 13.53
C ALA A 482 0.37 25.19 12.88
N ASP A 483 1.35 25.66 13.67
CA ASP A 483 2.58 26.25 13.16
C ASP A 483 3.54 25.21 12.55
N THR A 484 3.43 23.96 12.99
CA THR A 484 4.14 22.80 12.42
C THR A 484 3.24 21.56 12.42
N PHE A 485 3.63 20.51 11.71
CA PHE A 485 2.95 19.21 11.77
C PHE A 485 3.01 18.58 13.17
N ASP A 486 4.06 18.85 13.96
CA ASP A 486 4.15 18.39 15.35
C ASP A 486 3.22 19.14 16.31
N ASP A 487 2.68 20.29 15.90
CA ASP A 487 1.73 21.11 16.63
C ASP A 487 0.27 20.72 16.39
N LEU A 488 -0.01 19.86 15.40
CA LEU A 488 -1.35 19.32 15.13
C LEU A 488 -2.02 18.75 16.41
N LYS A 489 -1.25 18.06 17.25
CA LYS A 489 -1.72 17.53 18.55
C LYS A 489 -2.25 18.60 19.50
N LYS A 490 -1.82 19.87 19.38
CA LYS A 490 -2.30 21.00 20.20
C LYS A 490 -3.69 21.51 19.78
N ILE A 491 -4.13 21.20 18.56
CA ILE A 491 -5.43 21.64 18.02
C ILE A 491 -6.44 20.51 17.86
N ALA A 492 -6.03 19.23 17.97
CA ALA A 492 -6.89 18.06 17.77
C ALA A 492 -8.17 18.09 18.60
N GLU A 493 -8.07 18.39 19.90
CA GLU A 493 -9.23 18.48 20.80
C GLU A 493 -10.17 19.63 20.42
N LYS A 494 -9.63 20.77 19.95
CA LYS A 494 -10.42 21.93 19.52
C LYS A 494 -11.18 21.66 18.21
N VAL A 495 -10.50 21.06 17.23
CA VAL A 495 -11.11 20.64 15.95
C VAL A 495 -12.20 19.60 16.20
N THR A 496 -11.93 18.65 17.10
CA THR A 496 -12.90 17.61 17.49
C THR A 496 -14.13 18.23 18.15
N GLN A 497 -13.95 19.05 19.20
CA GLN A 497 -15.06 19.71 19.87
C GLN A 497 -15.90 20.54 18.90
N ARG A 498 -15.25 21.34 18.05
CA ARG A 498 -15.94 22.17 17.05
C ARG A 498 -16.72 21.35 16.03
N THR A 499 -16.19 20.18 15.66
CA THR A 499 -16.89 19.21 14.82
C THR A 499 -18.15 18.72 15.53
N CYS A 500 -18.07 18.35 16.82
CA CYS A 500 -19.22 17.90 17.60
C CYS A 500 -20.30 18.98 17.81
N ASP A 501 -19.90 20.22 18.04
CA ASP A 501 -20.80 21.37 18.18
C ASP A 501 -21.66 21.56 16.93
N LYS A 502 -21.07 21.35 15.73
CA LYS A 502 -21.76 21.44 14.43
C LYS A 502 -22.76 20.33 14.17
N ILE A 503 -22.58 19.15 14.78
CA ILE A 503 -23.56 18.06 14.64
C ILE A 503 -24.75 18.29 15.56
N SER A 504 -24.51 18.88 16.73
CA SER A 504 -25.47 19.01 17.82
C SER A 504 -26.46 20.20 17.66
N CYS A 505 -26.27 21.03 16.64
CA CYS A 505 -27.07 22.23 16.33
C CYS A 505 -27.81 22.07 14.99
#